data_AF-A0A5B8YLK5-F1
#
_entry.id   AF-A0A5B8YLK5-F1
#
_cell.length_a   1.000
_cell.length_b   1.000
_cell.length_c   1.000
_cell.angle_alpha   90.00
_cell.angle_beta   90.00
_cell.angle_gamma   90.00
#
_symmetry.space_group_name_H-M   'P 1'
#
loop_
_entity.id
_entity.type
_entity.pdbx_description
1 polymer ?
#
loop_
_entity_poly.entity_id
_entity_poly.type
_entity_poly.pdbx_seq_one_letter_code
_entity_poly.pdbx_strand_id
1 'polypeptide(L)'
;MSHYEAPIRKPLVTGSKSYHDVTVDVAAPVEGKANKSWWIVFSIALIAFLWGLGCIIYTVSTGIGTWGLNKTVGWAWDITNFVWWVGIGHAGTLISAVLLLFRQKWRMAINRSAEAMTIFSVMQAGLFPIIHMGRPWLAYWVLPIPNQFGSLWVNFNSPLLWDVFAISTYLSVSLVFWWTGLLPDFAMIRDRAVKPFQKRIYGILSFGWSGRAKDWQRFEEVSLVLAGLATPLVLSVHTIVSFDFATSVIPGWHTTIFPPYFVAGAVFSGFAMVNTLLIIMRKVSNLEDYITIQHIELMNIVIMITGSIVGVAYITELFVAWYSGVEYEQYAFLNRATGPYWWAYWAMMTCNVFSPQFMWFKKLRTSIMFSFFISIVVNIGMWFERFVIIVTSLHRDYLPSSWTMFSPTFVDVGIFIGTIGFFFVLFLLYARSFPVIAQAEVKTILKSSGDKYKALRAEHGDHVNHYSSVVREPAANTADGLVEKDEPYTGDAHEPTVNADALVQLDLYKDRIDEMVRRIGTFDPAVQTADDLQKIKDIGPLLEQRLHQVGIYTYEQISNLTESDLELLDMVIDDFQLEGRYDQWITRATQLKNKK
;
A
#
# COMPACT_ATOMS: atom_id res chain seq x y z
N MET A 1 0.76 10.23 -28.40
CA MET A 1 0.18 11.39 -27.68
C MET A 1 1.28 11.99 -26.81
N SER A 2 1.60 13.27 -26.99
CA SER A 2 2.54 14.02 -26.16
C SER A 2 2.07 14.01 -24.71
N HIS A 3 3.00 13.71 -23.80
CA HIS A 3 2.74 13.62 -22.37
C HIS A 3 2.94 15.01 -21.75
N TYR A 4 1.88 15.67 -21.25
CA TYR A 4 1.94 17.04 -20.73
C TYR A 4 2.09 17.10 -19.20
N GLU A 5 3.28 16.80 -18.65
CA GLU A 5 3.52 16.94 -17.21
C GLU A 5 4.29 18.20 -16.87
N ALA A 6 3.76 18.99 -15.93
CA ALA A 6 4.43 20.21 -15.48
C ALA A 6 5.82 19.93 -14.86
N PRO A 7 6.87 20.67 -15.25
CA PRO A 7 8.25 20.46 -14.78
C PRO A 7 8.43 20.78 -13.29
N ILE A 8 7.47 21.47 -12.66
CA ILE A 8 7.49 21.85 -11.24
C ILE A 8 7.36 20.63 -10.32
N ARG A 9 6.76 19.52 -10.78
CA ARG A 9 6.50 18.35 -9.95
C ARG A 9 7.78 17.57 -9.70
N LYS A 10 8.14 17.38 -8.43
CA LYS A 10 9.22 16.49 -8.00
C LYS A 10 8.93 15.01 -8.33
N PRO A 11 9.95 14.16 -8.46
CA PRO A 11 9.77 12.73 -8.66
C PRO A 11 9.24 12.05 -7.39
N LEU A 12 8.31 11.12 -7.57
CA LEU A 12 7.72 10.32 -6.47
C LEU A 12 8.49 9.01 -6.23
N VAL A 13 9.19 8.50 -7.24
CA VAL A 13 10.06 7.32 -7.16
C VAL A 13 11.49 7.77 -7.48
N THR A 14 12.43 7.44 -6.60
CA THR A 14 13.85 7.76 -6.75
C THR A 14 14.69 6.53 -7.08
N GLY A 15 15.95 6.73 -7.49
CA GLY A 15 16.90 5.66 -7.73
C GLY A 15 16.87 5.07 -9.14
N SER A 16 16.27 5.77 -10.12
CA SER A 16 16.21 5.37 -11.53
C SER A 16 15.73 3.94 -11.79
N LYS A 17 14.79 3.49 -10.95
CA LYS A 17 14.24 2.13 -10.91
C LYS A 17 13.44 1.78 -12.17
N SER A 18 13.58 0.54 -12.63
CA SER A 18 12.78 -0.08 -13.69
C SER A 18 11.57 -0.85 -13.12
N TYR A 19 10.68 -1.34 -13.99
CA TYR A 19 9.56 -2.20 -13.57
C TYR A 19 10.01 -3.47 -12.84
N HIS A 20 11.15 -4.03 -13.22
CA HIS A 20 11.71 -5.21 -12.59
C HIS A 20 12.16 -4.90 -11.16
N ASP A 21 12.88 -3.78 -10.99
CA ASP A 21 13.43 -3.35 -9.70
C ASP A 21 12.31 -3.12 -8.68
N VAL A 22 11.20 -2.51 -9.09
CA VAL A 22 10.02 -2.34 -8.20
C VAL A 22 9.52 -3.67 -7.66
N THR A 23 9.40 -4.68 -8.52
CA THR A 23 8.92 -5.98 -8.06
C THR A 23 9.95 -6.68 -7.18
N VAL A 24 11.24 -6.61 -7.50
CA VAL A 24 12.31 -7.22 -6.69
C VAL A 24 12.35 -6.58 -5.30
N ASP A 25 12.38 -5.27 -5.22
CA ASP A 25 12.48 -4.54 -3.96
C ASP A 25 11.29 -4.82 -3.03
N VAL A 26 10.07 -4.89 -3.59
CA VAL A 26 8.85 -5.16 -2.80
C VAL A 26 8.68 -6.64 -2.46
N ALA A 27 9.13 -7.56 -3.32
CA ALA A 27 9.04 -9.00 -3.06
C ALA A 27 10.16 -9.50 -2.13
N ALA A 28 11.33 -8.86 -2.11
CA ALA A 28 12.48 -9.30 -1.33
C ALA A 28 12.19 -9.47 0.18
N PRO A 29 11.46 -8.56 0.85
CA PRO A 29 11.01 -8.82 2.22
C PRO A 29 10.16 -10.08 2.31
N VAL A 30 9.21 -10.31 1.41
CA VAL A 30 8.28 -11.45 1.48
C VAL A 30 8.99 -12.79 1.22
N GLU A 31 9.95 -12.81 0.30
CA GLU A 31 10.70 -14.03 -0.09
C GLU A 31 11.81 -14.38 0.91
N GLY A 32 12.43 -13.36 1.53
CA GLY A 32 13.57 -13.51 2.43
C GLY A 32 13.22 -14.08 3.82
N LYS A 33 14.26 -14.36 4.61
CA LYS A 33 14.11 -14.68 6.04
C LYS A 33 13.97 -13.39 6.86
N ALA A 34 13.20 -13.44 7.96
CA ALA A 34 13.11 -12.33 8.89
C ALA A 34 14.47 -12.07 9.55
N ASN A 35 14.85 -10.80 9.66
CA ASN A 35 16.09 -10.40 10.33
C ASN A 35 15.96 -10.47 11.87
N LYS A 36 17.09 -10.36 12.58
CA LYS A 36 17.12 -10.41 14.05
C LYS A 36 16.27 -9.30 14.69
N SER A 37 16.28 -8.10 14.12
CA SER A 37 15.50 -6.96 14.60
C SER A 37 14.00 -7.23 14.57
N TRP A 38 13.49 -7.87 13.51
CA TRP A 38 12.08 -8.25 13.41
C TRP A 38 11.70 -9.22 14.53
N TRP A 39 12.50 -10.25 14.79
CA TRP A 39 12.24 -11.20 15.89
C TRP A 39 12.23 -10.53 17.26
N ILE A 40 13.14 -9.58 17.51
CA ILE A 40 13.16 -8.83 18.78
C ILE A 40 11.86 -8.03 18.95
N VAL A 41 11.46 -7.25 17.94
CA VAL A 41 10.25 -6.42 18.02
C VAL A 41 8.99 -7.31 18.08
N PHE A 42 8.94 -8.38 17.30
CA PHE A 42 7.85 -9.34 17.32
C PHE A 42 7.70 -10.01 18.70
N SER A 43 8.79 -10.43 19.34
CA SER A 43 8.75 -11.00 20.68
C SER A 43 8.26 -9.99 21.73
N ILE A 44 8.69 -8.72 21.65
CA ILE A 44 8.21 -7.66 22.55
C ILE A 44 6.70 -7.44 22.37
N ALA A 45 6.23 -7.32 21.12
CA ALA A 45 4.82 -7.16 20.82
C ALA A 45 3.99 -8.36 21.27
N LEU A 46 4.51 -9.58 21.09
CA LEU A 46 3.87 -10.82 21.51
C LEU A 46 3.75 -10.91 23.03
N ILE A 47 4.79 -10.54 23.77
CA ILE A 47 4.74 -10.53 25.25
C ILE A 47 3.69 -9.53 25.73
N ALA A 48 3.65 -8.32 25.17
CA ALA A 48 2.64 -7.32 25.51
C ALA A 48 1.22 -7.82 25.19
N PHE A 49 1.02 -8.47 24.04
CA PHE A 49 -0.26 -9.08 23.67
C PHE A 49 -0.68 -10.19 24.65
N LEU A 50 0.21 -11.12 24.97
CA LEU A 50 -0.10 -12.23 25.88
C LEU A 50 -0.43 -11.74 27.29
N TRP A 51 0.28 -10.71 27.77
CA TRP A 51 -0.05 -10.08 29.04
C TRP A 51 -1.43 -9.41 29.01
N GLY A 52 -1.74 -8.66 27.95
CA GLY A 52 -3.06 -8.07 27.73
C GLY A 52 -4.17 -9.11 27.65
N LEU A 53 -3.95 -10.23 26.96
CA LEU A 53 -4.89 -11.34 26.90
C LEU A 53 -5.14 -11.95 28.28
N GLY A 54 -4.11 -12.07 29.11
CA GLY A 54 -4.23 -12.46 30.51
C GLY A 54 -5.11 -11.50 31.31
N CYS A 55 -4.92 -10.18 31.14
CA CYS A 55 -5.77 -9.17 31.76
C CYS A 55 -7.24 -9.28 31.30
N ILE A 56 -7.50 -9.49 30.01
CA ILE A 56 -8.86 -9.65 29.46
C ILE A 56 -9.55 -10.89 30.04
N ILE A 57 -8.86 -12.04 30.07
CA ILE A 57 -9.41 -13.28 30.63
C ILE A 57 -9.72 -13.08 32.13
N TYR A 58 -8.82 -12.44 32.86
CA TYR A 58 -9.01 -12.12 34.26
C TYR A 58 -10.26 -11.25 34.49
N THR A 59 -10.44 -10.17 33.74
CA THR A 59 -11.60 -9.26 33.91
C THR A 59 -12.91 -9.91 33.54
N VAL A 60 -12.95 -10.68 32.45
CA VAL A 60 -14.18 -11.36 32.01
C VAL A 60 -14.58 -12.45 33.00
N SER A 61 -13.61 -13.12 33.62
CA SER A 61 -13.85 -14.20 34.60
C SER A 61 -14.23 -13.69 36.00
N THR A 62 -13.72 -12.53 36.42
CA THR A 62 -13.90 -11.99 37.79
C THR A 62 -14.90 -10.83 37.88
N GLY A 63 -15.15 -10.14 36.77
CA GLY A 63 -16.09 -9.03 36.65
C GLY A 63 -15.43 -7.68 36.35
N ILE A 64 -16.23 -6.79 35.75
CA ILE A 64 -15.82 -5.42 35.34
C ILE A 64 -15.38 -4.54 36.51
N GLY A 65 -15.80 -4.85 37.75
CA GLY A 65 -15.40 -4.11 38.95
C GLY A 65 -13.89 -4.15 39.26
N THR A 66 -13.11 -4.95 38.53
CA THR A 66 -11.63 -4.92 38.60
C THR A 66 -11.01 -3.73 37.86
N TRP A 67 -11.76 -3.08 36.96
CA TRP A 67 -11.41 -1.82 36.34
C TRP A 67 -11.59 -0.65 37.32
N GLY A 68 -10.90 0.45 37.06
CA GLY A 68 -10.99 1.68 37.85
C GLY A 68 -12.30 2.47 37.69
N LEU A 69 -13.34 1.84 37.15
CA LEU A 69 -14.65 2.47 36.92
C LEU A 69 -15.36 2.79 38.23
N ASN A 70 -16.26 3.76 38.16
CA ASN A 70 -17.06 4.19 39.29
C ASN A 70 -18.56 4.11 38.93
N LYS A 71 -19.44 4.11 39.93
CA LYS A 71 -20.89 4.21 39.70
C LYS A 71 -21.30 5.49 38.97
N THR A 72 -20.53 6.58 39.11
CA THR A 72 -20.74 7.84 38.37
C THR A 72 -20.02 7.80 37.02
N VAL A 73 -18.73 7.46 37.01
CA VAL A 73 -17.92 7.37 35.79
C VAL A 73 -17.94 5.92 35.29
N GLY A 74 -19.02 5.58 34.59
CA GLY A 74 -19.25 4.23 34.04
C GLY A 74 -18.42 3.91 32.80
N TRP A 75 -17.88 4.94 32.13
CA TRP A 75 -16.97 4.81 30.99
C TRP A 75 -15.75 5.69 31.18
N ALA A 76 -14.57 5.14 30.86
CA ALA A 76 -13.31 5.85 30.90
C ALA A 76 -12.34 5.26 29.88
N TRP A 77 -11.36 4.46 30.32
CA TRP A 77 -10.29 3.92 29.45
C TRP A 77 -10.80 2.98 28.38
N ASP A 78 -11.83 2.19 28.69
CA ASP A 78 -12.50 1.28 27.76
C ASP A 78 -12.99 1.99 26.49
N ILE A 79 -13.95 2.92 26.62
CA ILE A 79 -14.49 3.64 25.47
C ILE A 79 -13.49 4.67 24.92
N THR A 80 -12.59 5.21 25.76
CA THR A 80 -11.52 6.10 25.29
C THR A 80 -10.63 5.39 24.27
N ASN A 81 -10.17 4.18 24.60
CA ASN A 81 -9.31 3.39 23.72
C ASN A 81 -10.07 2.90 22.48
N PHE A 82 -11.34 2.54 22.64
CA PHE A 82 -12.23 2.22 21.53
C PHE A 82 -12.27 3.35 20.48
N VAL A 83 -12.67 4.56 20.88
CA VAL A 83 -12.78 5.71 19.95
C VAL A 83 -11.42 6.09 19.36
N TRP A 84 -10.35 5.94 20.14
CA TRP A 84 -8.98 6.20 19.68
C TRP A 84 -8.55 5.20 18.59
N TRP A 85 -8.79 3.90 18.77
CA TRP A 85 -8.47 2.88 17.76
C TRP A 85 -9.32 2.98 16.50
N VAL A 86 -10.61 3.31 16.63
CA VAL A 86 -11.47 3.63 15.46
C VAL A 86 -10.93 4.85 14.73
N GLY A 87 -10.58 5.91 15.47
CA GLY A 87 -10.01 7.13 14.93
C GLY A 87 -8.73 6.90 14.12
N ILE A 88 -7.79 6.10 14.65
CA ILE A 88 -6.58 5.69 13.92
C ILE A 88 -6.94 4.98 12.62
N GLY A 89 -7.95 4.11 12.66
CA GLY A 89 -8.36 3.33 11.50
C GLY A 89 -8.92 4.13 10.34
N HIS A 90 -9.38 5.36 10.54
CA HIS A 90 -9.96 6.16 9.46
C HIS A 90 -8.93 6.75 8.50
N ALA A 91 -7.68 6.93 8.90
CA ALA A 91 -6.68 7.48 7.98
C ALA A 91 -6.37 6.54 6.81
N GLY A 92 -6.37 5.23 7.02
CA GLY A 92 -6.03 4.29 5.96
C GLY A 92 -7.03 4.30 4.80
N THR A 93 -8.33 4.24 5.13
CA THR A 93 -9.42 4.35 4.16
C THR A 93 -9.53 5.73 3.55
N LEU A 94 -9.21 6.81 4.28
CA LEU A 94 -9.11 8.14 3.67
C LEU A 94 -7.98 8.19 2.64
N ILE A 95 -6.81 7.64 2.95
CA ILE A 95 -5.68 7.57 2.02
C ILE A 95 -6.04 6.75 0.78
N SER A 96 -6.68 5.60 0.94
CA SER A 96 -6.97 4.73 -0.21
C SER A 96 -8.21 5.13 -1.01
N ALA A 97 -9.23 5.73 -0.39
CA ALA A 97 -10.46 6.15 -1.05
C ALA A 97 -10.48 7.64 -1.43
N VAL A 98 -10.33 8.55 -0.46
CA VAL A 98 -10.49 10.00 -0.70
C VAL A 98 -9.39 10.53 -1.61
N LEU A 99 -8.13 10.13 -1.40
CA LEU A 99 -7.05 10.54 -2.30
C LEU A 99 -7.16 9.92 -3.69
N LEU A 100 -7.82 8.77 -3.82
CA LEU A 100 -8.15 8.16 -5.11
C LEU A 100 -9.18 9.01 -5.86
N LEU A 101 -10.24 9.46 -5.17
CA LEU A 101 -11.23 10.38 -5.75
C LEU A 101 -10.59 11.71 -6.21
N PHE A 102 -9.66 12.25 -5.43
CA PHE A 102 -8.87 13.44 -5.81
C PHE A 102 -7.72 13.14 -6.78
N ARG A 103 -7.61 11.91 -7.29
CA ARG A 103 -6.59 11.44 -8.24
C ARG A 103 -5.15 11.79 -7.82
N GLN A 104 -4.88 11.76 -6.51
CA GLN A 104 -3.56 12.08 -5.97
C GLN A 104 -2.62 10.89 -6.18
N LYS A 105 -1.57 11.08 -7.00
CA LYS A 105 -0.63 10.01 -7.38
C LYS A 105 0.31 9.57 -6.25
N TRP A 106 0.56 10.40 -5.25
CA TRP A 106 1.49 10.09 -4.16
C TRP A 106 0.97 9.00 -3.20
N ARG A 107 -0.35 8.74 -3.19
CA ARG A 107 -0.93 7.70 -2.34
C ARG A 107 -0.46 6.28 -2.71
N MET A 108 -0.05 6.05 -3.96
CA MET A 108 0.24 4.70 -4.49
C MET A 108 1.35 3.96 -3.72
N ALA A 109 2.29 4.69 -3.11
CA ALA A 109 3.36 4.11 -2.29
C ALA A 109 2.91 3.79 -0.84
N ILE A 110 1.75 4.27 -0.43
CA ILE A 110 1.26 4.24 0.97
C ILE A 110 0.01 3.39 1.13
N ASN A 111 -0.90 3.42 0.14
CA ASN A 111 -2.25 2.83 0.17
C ASN A 111 -2.30 1.50 0.92
N ARG A 112 -1.47 0.56 0.50
CA ARG A 112 -1.50 -0.82 0.98
C ARG A 112 -1.16 -0.98 2.46
N SER A 113 -0.12 -0.27 2.92
CA SER A 113 0.24 -0.24 4.34
C SER A 113 -0.79 0.51 5.20
N ALA A 114 -1.45 1.53 4.63
CA ALA A 114 -2.46 2.30 5.33
C ALA A 114 -3.78 1.52 5.48
N GLU A 115 -4.20 0.78 4.46
CA GLU A 115 -5.34 -0.13 4.54
C GLU A 115 -5.13 -1.25 5.57
N ALA A 116 -3.92 -1.83 5.62
CA ALA A 116 -3.57 -2.81 6.64
C ALA A 116 -3.66 -2.22 8.05
N MET A 117 -3.20 -0.98 8.24
CA MET A 117 -3.34 -0.27 9.51
C MET A 117 -4.82 -0.12 9.90
N THR A 118 -5.71 0.24 8.96
CA THR A 118 -7.16 0.32 9.23
C THR A 118 -7.72 -1.00 9.73
N ILE A 119 -7.45 -2.10 9.03
CA ILE A 119 -8.03 -3.40 9.38
C ILE A 119 -7.57 -3.82 10.78
N PHE A 120 -6.27 -3.71 11.06
CA PHE A 120 -5.74 -4.13 12.36
C PHE A 120 -6.17 -3.22 13.50
N SER A 121 -6.32 -1.90 13.26
CA SER A 121 -6.80 -0.97 14.28
C SER A 121 -8.30 -1.18 14.56
N VAL A 122 -9.12 -1.42 13.54
CA VAL A 122 -10.55 -1.71 13.70
C VAL A 122 -10.75 -3.04 14.42
N MET A 123 -9.91 -4.04 14.17
CA MET A 123 -9.90 -5.26 14.97
C MET A 123 -9.60 -5.00 16.44
N GLN A 124 -8.68 -4.07 16.77
CA GLN A 124 -8.44 -3.67 18.16
C GLN A 124 -9.65 -2.95 18.75
N ALA A 125 -10.23 -2.02 18.01
CA ALA A 125 -11.41 -1.28 18.42
C ALA A 125 -12.57 -2.24 18.74
N GLY A 126 -12.84 -3.21 17.86
CA GLY A 126 -13.94 -4.18 18.02
C GLY A 126 -13.83 -5.09 19.25
N LEU A 127 -12.68 -5.15 19.91
CA LEU A 127 -12.53 -5.86 21.18
C LEU A 127 -13.25 -5.13 22.34
N PHE A 128 -13.18 -3.80 22.38
CA PHE A 128 -13.69 -3.01 23.50
C PHE A 128 -15.22 -3.11 23.66
N PRO A 129 -16.06 -3.01 22.60
CA PRO A 129 -17.51 -3.22 22.70
C PRO A 129 -17.91 -4.57 23.31
N ILE A 130 -17.05 -5.59 23.24
CA ILE A 130 -17.30 -6.90 23.85
C ILE A 130 -16.73 -6.97 25.27
N ILE A 131 -15.48 -6.56 25.48
CA ILE A 131 -14.78 -6.72 26.76
C ILE A 131 -15.39 -5.85 27.86
N HIS A 132 -15.89 -4.66 27.52
CA HIS A 132 -16.52 -3.75 28.50
C HIS A 132 -17.92 -4.18 28.95
N MET A 133 -18.50 -5.22 28.32
CA MET A 133 -19.82 -5.73 28.72
C MET A 133 -19.75 -6.43 30.07
N GLY A 134 -20.74 -6.22 30.93
CA GLY A 134 -20.89 -7.01 32.15
C GLY A 134 -21.23 -8.49 31.90
N ARG A 135 -21.84 -8.82 30.75
CA ARG A 135 -22.20 -10.19 30.34
C ARG A 135 -21.89 -10.41 28.85
N PRO A 136 -20.61 -10.57 28.47
CA PRO A 136 -20.21 -10.66 27.07
C PRO A 136 -20.78 -11.87 26.32
N TRP A 137 -21.07 -12.98 27.02
CA TRP A 137 -21.66 -14.19 26.40
C TRP A 137 -23.09 -13.99 25.87
N LEU A 138 -23.75 -12.87 26.19
CA LEU A 138 -25.07 -12.49 25.67
C LEU A 138 -25.01 -11.44 24.56
N ALA A 139 -23.81 -11.11 24.06
CA ALA A 139 -23.61 -10.09 23.02
C ALA A 139 -24.45 -10.31 21.75
N TYR A 140 -24.77 -11.56 21.42
CA TYR A 140 -25.58 -11.90 20.25
C TYR A 140 -27.00 -11.33 20.28
N TRP A 141 -27.56 -10.97 21.45
CA TRP A 141 -28.87 -10.32 21.57
C TRP A 141 -28.92 -8.91 20.99
N VAL A 142 -27.76 -8.28 20.76
CA VAL A 142 -27.68 -6.97 20.10
C VAL A 142 -28.07 -7.08 18.62
N LEU A 143 -27.93 -8.28 18.02
CA LEU A 143 -28.27 -8.50 16.61
C LEU A 143 -29.78 -8.73 16.46
N PRO A 144 -30.43 -8.13 15.44
CA PRO A 144 -31.85 -8.35 15.16
C PRO A 144 -32.06 -9.73 14.53
N ILE A 145 -32.04 -10.77 15.36
CA ILE A 145 -32.20 -12.17 14.93
C ILE A 145 -33.59 -12.68 15.39
N PRO A 146 -34.40 -13.25 14.49
CA PRO A 146 -35.63 -13.94 14.87
C PRO A 146 -35.38 -14.99 15.96
N ASN A 147 -36.19 -14.99 17.01
CA ASN A 147 -35.95 -15.81 18.19
C ASN A 147 -37.24 -16.38 18.80
N GLN A 148 -37.05 -17.30 19.75
CA GLN A 148 -38.12 -18.05 20.42
C GLN A 148 -38.85 -17.25 21.51
N PHE A 149 -38.45 -16.00 21.78
CA PHE A 149 -39.01 -15.17 22.86
C PHE A 149 -40.24 -14.37 22.42
N GLY A 150 -41.04 -14.90 21.50
CA GLY A 150 -42.19 -14.19 20.94
C GLY A 150 -41.79 -13.03 20.03
N SER A 151 -40.78 -13.22 19.17
CA SER A 151 -40.22 -12.19 18.28
C SER A 151 -39.77 -10.94 19.04
N LEU A 152 -38.98 -11.12 20.10
CA LEU A 152 -38.35 -10.00 20.80
C LEU A 152 -37.28 -9.38 19.90
N TRP A 153 -37.32 -8.06 19.72
CA TRP A 153 -36.35 -7.31 18.91
C TRP A 153 -35.61 -6.27 19.74
N VAL A 154 -34.53 -5.73 19.15
CA VAL A 154 -33.80 -4.58 19.68
C VAL A 154 -34.48 -3.27 19.28
N ASN A 155 -34.21 -2.19 20.03
CA ASN A 155 -34.59 -0.85 19.61
C ASN A 155 -33.55 -0.31 18.61
N PHE A 156 -33.98 0.51 17.65
CA PHE A 156 -33.09 1.14 16.65
C PHE A 156 -32.81 2.62 16.93
N ASN A 157 -32.99 3.05 18.18
CA ASN A 157 -32.80 4.45 18.59
C ASN A 157 -31.47 4.67 19.31
N SER A 158 -30.86 3.61 19.86
CA SER A 158 -29.60 3.69 20.58
C SER A 158 -28.42 3.82 19.63
N PRO A 159 -27.55 4.85 19.79
CA PRO A 159 -26.35 4.99 18.97
C PRO A 159 -25.35 3.85 19.18
N LEU A 160 -25.36 3.18 20.34
CA LEU A 160 -24.57 1.97 20.58
C LEU A 160 -24.94 0.80 19.64
N LEU A 161 -26.22 0.70 19.24
CA LEU A 161 -26.60 -0.30 18.23
C LEU A 161 -26.12 0.14 16.84
N TRP A 162 -26.20 1.43 16.54
CA TRP A 162 -25.69 1.96 15.28
C TRP A 162 -24.19 1.73 15.15
N ASP A 163 -23.44 1.81 16.25
CA ASP A 163 -22.01 1.51 16.29
C ASP A 163 -21.71 0.05 15.89
N VAL A 164 -22.51 -0.91 16.36
CA VAL A 164 -22.39 -2.32 15.93
C VAL A 164 -22.53 -2.45 14.42
N PHE A 165 -23.50 -1.76 13.79
CA PHE A 165 -23.64 -1.75 12.34
C PHE A 165 -22.50 -0.99 11.65
N ALA A 166 -22.11 0.16 12.18
CA ALA A 166 -21.07 1.00 11.63
C ALA A 166 -19.72 0.27 11.57
N ILE A 167 -19.27 -0.32 12.68
CA ILE A 167 -17.97 -1.00 12.75
C ILE A 167 -17.97 -2.31 11.99
N SER A 168 -19.03 -3.11 12.07
CA SER A 168 -19.12 -4.37 11.33
C SER A 168 -19.12 -4.15 9.81
N THR A 169 -19.88 -3.16 9.32
CA THR A 169 -19.88 -2.78 7.91
C THR A 169 -18.56 -2.14 7.50
N TYR A 170 -17.97 -1.29 8.34
CA TYR A 170 -16.68 -0.66 8.09
C TYR A 170 -15.55 -1.68 7.94
N LEU A 171 -15.45 -2.64 8.86
CA LEU A 171 -14.46 -3.71 8.79
C LEU A 171 -14.67 -4.58 7.55
N SER A 172 -15.91 -4.97 7.26
CA SER A 172 -16.25 -5.81 6.12
C SER A 172 -15.91 -5.14 4.78
N VAL A 173 -16.34 -3.90 4.58
CA VAL A 173 -16.05 -3.13 3.36
C VAL A 173 -14.55 -2.87 3.22
N SER A 174 -13.87 -2.50 4.31
CA SER A 174 -12.42 -2.25 4.28
C SER A 174 -11.64 -3.52 3.94
N LEU A 175 -12.04 -4.67 4.46
CA LEU A 175 -11.41 -5.96 4.16
C LEU A 175 -11.60 -6.34 2.70
N VAL A 176 -12.81 -6.22 2.16
CA VAL A 176 -13.10 -6.52 0.75
C VAL A 176 -12.36 -5.56 -0.18
N PHE A 177 -12.32 -4.27 0.15
CA PHE A 177 -11.61 -3.26 -0.64
C PHE A 177 -10.10 -3.53 -0.71
N TRP A 178 -9.47 -3.71 0.44
CA TRP A 178 -8.05 -4.06 0.55
C TRP A 178 -7.71 -5.39 -0.12
N TRP A 179 -8.53 -6.43 0.10
CA TRP A 179 -8.33 -7.76 -0.48
C TRP A 179 -8.44 -7.75 -1.99
N THR A 180 -9.39 -7.01 -2.54
CA THR A 180 -9.52 -6.83 -3.99
C THR A 180 -8.25 -6.18 -4.55
N GLY A 181 -7.76 -5.11 -3.91
CA GLY A 181 -6.50 -4.47 -4.30
C GLY A 181 -5.28 -5.39 -4.27
N LEU A 182 -5.27 -6.41 -3.41
CA LEU A 182 -4.18 -7.38 -3.26
C LEU A 182 -4.11 -8.44 -4.38
N LEU A 183 -5.19 -8.68 -5.12
CA LEU A 183 -5.26 -9.72 -6.16
C LEU A 183 -4.09 -9.67 -7.17
N PRO A 184 -3.81 -8.52 -7.82
CA PRO A 184 -2.68 -8.45 -8.76
C PRO A 184 -1.32 -8.60 -8.08
N ASP A 185 -1.16 -8.14 -6.83
CA ASP A 185 0.11 -8.22 -6.13
C ASP A 185 0.42 -9.66 -5.67
N PHE A 186 -0.60 -10.42 -5.21
CA PHE A 186 -0.45 -11.84 -4.93
C PHE A 186 -0.14 -12.65 -6.19
N ALA A 187 -0.69 -12.28 -7.34
CA ALA A 187 -0.32 -12.90 -8.61
C ALA A 187 1.17 -12.70 -8.91
N MET A 188 1.72 -11.49 -8.69
CA MET A 188 3.15 -11.25 -8.91
C MET A 188 4.04 -12.06 -7.94
N ILE A 189 3.62 -12.25 -6.69
CA ILE A 189 4.35 -13.07 -5.71
C ILE A 189 4.25 -14.57 -6.05
N ARG A 190 3.08 -15.08 -6.45
CA ARG A 190 2.91 -16.50 -6.79
C ARG A 190 3.82 -16.91 -7.96
N ASP A 191 4.01 -16.00 -8.92
CA ASP A 191 4.78 -16.26 -10.14
C ASP A 191 6.30 -16.19 -9.87
N ARG A 192 6.72 -15.54 -8.77
CA ARG A 192 8.11 -15.57 -8.27
C ARG A 192 8.41 -16.64 -7.24
N ALA A 193 7.39 -17.11 -6.51
CA ALA A 193 7.57 -18.05 -5.41
C ALA A 193 8.22 -19.37 -5.88
N VAL A 194 9.46 -19.61 -5.45
CA VAL A 194 10.23 -20.82 -5.79
C VAL A 194 9.70 -22.05 -5.04
N LYS A 195 9.25 -21.87 -3.79
CA LYS A 195 8.80 -22.98 -2.94
C LYS A 195 7.38 -23.41 -3.30
N PRO A 196 7.11 -24.72 -3.50
CA PRO A 196 5.80 -25.20 -3.94
C PRO A 196 4.67 -24.88 -2.94
N PHE A 197 4.97 -24.89 -1.64
CA PHE A 197 4.01 -24.53 -0.59
C PHE A 197 3.60 -23.04 -0.66
N GLN A 198 4.57 -22.13 -0.78
CA GLN A 198 4.30 -20.69 -0.91
C GLN A 198 3.56 -20.39 -2.21
N LYS A 199 3.98 -21.00 -3.33
CA LYS A 199 3.31 -20.88 -4.62
C LYS A 199 1.85 -21.32 -4.55
N ARG A 200 1.54 -22.42 -3.85
CA ARG A 200 0.17 -22.88 -3.63
C ARG A 200 -0.66 -21.89 -2.81
N ILE A 201 -0.10 -21.35 -1.72
CA ILE A 201 -0.79 -20.34 -0.89
C ILE A 201 -1.13 -19.11 -1.72
N TYR A 202 -0.13 -18.46 -2.34
CA TYR A 202 -0.38 -17.25 -3.13
C TYR A 202 -1.23 -17.54 -4.39
N GLY A 203 -1.17 -18.75 -4.93
CA GLY A 203 -2.08 -19.22 -5.97
C GLY A 203 -3.54 -19.17 -5.53
N ILE A 204 -3.85 -19.70 -4.33
CA ILE A 204 -5.19 -19.65 -3.73
C ILE A 204 -5.60 -18.20 -3.43
N LEU A 205 -4.72 -17.40 -2.81
CA LEU A 205 -5.05 -16.02 -2.42
C LEU A 205 -5.27 -15.10 -3.65
N SER A 206 -4.61 -15.36 -4.78
CA SER A 206 -4.73 -14.56 -6.00
C SER A 206 -5.99 -14.84 -6.83
N PHE A 207 -6.83 -15.82 -6.46
CA PHE A 207 -8.03 -16.23 -7.21
C PHE A 207 -7.81 -16.47 -8.71
N GLY A 208 -6.60 -16.93 -9.10
CA GLY A 208 -6.27 -17.18 -10.50
C GLY A 208 -6.16 -15.91 -11.36
N TRP A 209 -5.87 -14.76 -10.76
CA TRP A 209 -5.72 -13.49 -11.48
C TRP A 209 -4.68 -13.58 -12.60
N SER A 210 -5.12 -13.49 -13.86
CA SER A 210 -4.23 -13.56 -15.04
C SER A 210 -3.80 -12.19 -15.56
N GLY A 211 -4.46 -11.10 -15.14
CA GLY A 211 -4.11 -9.73 -15.54
C GLY A 211 -4.49 -9.37 -16.99
N ARG A 212 -5.60 -9.89 -17.53
CA ARG A 212 -6.06 -9.56 -18.89
C ARG A 212 -6.72 -8.18 -18.93
N ALA A 213 -6.82 -7.59 -20.14
CA ALA A 213 -7.44 -6.28 -20.32
C ALA A 213 -8.88 -6.19 -19.75
N LYS A 214 -9.69 -7.23 -19.94
CA LYS A 214 -11.06 -7.30 -19.38
C LYS A 214 -11.08 -7.32 -17.85
N ASP A 215 -10.08 -7.95 -17.23
CA ASP A 215 -9.97 -8.05 -15.78
C ASP A 215 -9.59 -6.68 -15.20
N TRP A 216 -8.60 -6.00 -15.81
CA TRP A 216 -8.19 -4.64 -15.43
C TRP A 216 -9.28 -3.59 -15.58
N GLN A 217 -10.03 -3.62 -16.70
CA GLN A 217 -11.14 -2.69 -16.91
C GLN A 217 -12.19 -2.78 -15.80
N ARG A 218 -12.54 -4.00 -15.37
CA ARG A 218 -13.50 -4.23 -14.28
C ARG A 218 -12.91 -3.88 -12.92
N PHE A 219 -11.64 -4.18 -12.70
CA PHE A 219 -10.95 -3.90 -11.46
C PHE A 219 -10.88 -2.39 -11.16
N GLU A 220 -10.59 -1.57 -12.17
CA GLU A 220 -10.57 -0.10 -12.01
C GLU A 220 -11.96 0.44 -11.66
N GLU A 221 -13.00 -0.02 -12.35
CA GLU A 221 -14.39 0.39 -12.08
C GLU A 221 -14.83 0.02 -10.66
N VAL A 222 -14.58 -1.23 -10.24
CA VAL A 222 -14.90 -1.69 -8.88
C VAL A 222 -14.13 -0.89 -7.82
N SER A 223 -12.86 -0.61 -8.07
CA SER A 223 -12.03 0.18 -7.13
C SER A 223 -12.55 1.61 -6.98
N LEU A 224 -13.02 2.23 -8.07
CA LEU A 224 -13.64 3.56 -8.05
C LEU A 224 -14.98 3.56 -7.31
N VAL A 225 -15.84 2.56 -7.56
CA VAL A 225 -17.12 2.41 -6.87
C VAL A 225 -16.90 2.20 -5.37
N LEU A 226 -15.99 1.30 -4.98
CA LEU A 226 -15.68 1.05 -3.58
C LEU A 226 -15.07 2.28 -2.90
N ALA A 227 -14.20 3.04 -3.57
CA ALA A 227 -13.69 4.30 -3.04
C ALA A 227 -14.82 5.35 -2.85
N GLY A 228 -15.76 5.40 -3.79
CA GLY A 228 -16.96 6.24 -3.71
C GLY A 228 -17.89 5.86 -2.55
N LEU A 229 -18.04 4.57 -2.25
CA LEU A 229 -18.84 4.07 -1.14
C LEU A 229 -18.12 4.15 0.22
N ALA A 230 -16.82 3.91 0.24
CA ALA A 230 -16.00 3.96 1.45
C ALA A 230 -15.87 5.38 2.00
N THR A 231 -15.89 6.41 1.15
CA THR A 231 -15.75 7.80 1.60
C THR A 231 -16.91 8.25 2.50
N PRO A 232 -18.20 8.12 2.10
CA PRO A 232 -19.33 8.36 3.01
C PRO A 232 -19.29 7.47 4.24
N LEU A 233 -18.90 6.19 4.09
CA LEU A 233 -18.82 5.25 5.21
C LEU A 233 -17.83 5.72 6.28
N VAL A 234 -16.65 6.20 5.88
CA VAL A 234 -15.64 6.75 6.80
C VAL A 234 -16.19 7.94 7.59
N LEU A 235 -16.88 8.85 6.89
CA LEU A 235 -17.48 10.02 7.54
C LEU A 235 -18.63 9.61 8.48
N SER A 236 -19.47 8.65 8.07
CA SER A 236 -20.63 8.22 8.87
C SER A 236 -20.23 7.40 10.09
N VAL A 237 -19.25 6.50 9.98
CA VAL A 237 -18.84 5.61 11.08
C VAL A 237 -18.34 6.43 12.27
N HIS A 238 -17.41 7.36 12.04
CA HIS A 238 -16.88 8.17 13.14
C HIS A 238 -17.89 9.22 13.63
N THR A 239 -18.83 9.61 12.78
CA THR A 239 -20.00 10.42 13.19
C THR A 239 -20.91 9.65 14.14
N ILE A 240 -21.21 8.39 13.83
CA ILE A 240 -22.03 7.50 14.67
C ILE A 240 -21.37 7.30 16.04
N VAL A 241 -20.06 7.04 16.06
CA VAL A 241 -19.29 6.97 17.32
C VAL A 241 -19.36 8.28 18.10
N SER A 242 -19.38 9.44 17.42
CA SER A 242 -19.56 10.72 18.13
C SER A 242 -20.98 10.90 18.69
N PHE A 243 -21.99 10.29 18.07
CA PHE A 243 -23.37 10.37 18.52
C PHE A 243 -23.60 9.67 19.86
N ASP A 244 -22.75 8.73 20.26
CA ASP A 244 -22.76 8.15 21.61
C ASP A 244 -22.59 9.21 22.71
N PHE A 245 -21.90 10.32 22.39
CA PHE A 245 -21.71 11.45 23.29
C PHE A 245 -22.66 12.59 22.95
N ALA A 246 -22.71 13.01 21.67
CA ALA A 246 -23.43 14.21 21.24
C ALA A 246 -24.94 14.16 21.49
N THR A 247 -25.53 12.96 21.45
CA THR A 247 -26.98 12.77 21.67
C THR A 247 -27.35 12.61 23.14
N SER A 248 -26.35 12.58 24.03
CA SER A 248 -26.57 12.59 25.48
C SER A 248 -27.09 13.95 25.94
N VAL A 249 -27.57 14.00 27.19
CA VAL A 249 -27.99 15.23 27.88
C VAL A 249 -26.92 15.78 28.80
N ILE A 250 -25.73 15.18 28.84
CA ILE A 250 -24.66 15.55 29.76
C ILE A 250 -23.98 16.84 29.30
N PRO A 251 -23.77 17.83 30.20
CA PRO A 251 -23.12 19.06 29.82
C PRO A 251 -21.66 18.82 29.42
N GLY A 252 -21.22 19.48 28.35
CA GLY A 252 -19.93 19.21 27.71
C GLY A 252 -19.88 17.97 26.81
N TRP A 253 -20.97 17.19 26.70
CA TRP A 253 -21.19 16.18 25.66
C TRP A 253 -22.29 16.59 24.68
N HIS A 254 -23.37 17.19 25.16
CA HIS A 254 -24.48 17.62 24.32
C HIS A 254 -24.07 18.80 23.42
N THR A 255 -23.59 18.51 22.21
CA THR A 255 -23.17 19.52 21.26
C THR A 255 -23.28 19.04 19.81
N THR A 256 -23.56 19.97 18.90
CA THR A 256 -23.77 19.67 17.48
C THR A 256 -22.47 19.68 16.67
N ILE A 257 -21.36 20.16 17.25
CA ILE A 257 -20.06 20.24 16.54
C ILE A 257 -19.30 18.91 16.55
N PHE A 258 -19.65 17.98 17.45
CA PHE A 258 -18.94 16.73 17.65
C PHE A 258 -18.80 15.86 16.39
N PRO A 259 -19.83 15.64 15.54
CA PRO A 259 -19.67 14.81 14.36
C PRO A 259 -18.53 15.23 13.41
N PRO A 260 -18.49 16.46 12.87
CA PRO A 260 -17.38 16.88 12.02
C PRO A 260 -16.06 17.03 12.79
N TYR A 261 -16.11 17.44 14.07
CA TYR A 261 -14.93 17.58 14.92
C TYR A 261 -14.23 16.24 15.18
N PHE A 262 -14.99 15.21 15.54
CA PHE A 262 -14.45 13.89 15.80
C PHE A 262 -13.83 13.30 14.53
N VAL A 263 -14.46 13.49 13.36
CA VAL A 263 -13.91 13.09 12.06
C VAL A 263 -12.60 13.81 11.79
N ALA A 264 -12.51 15.14 11.97
CA ALA A 264 -11.27 15.87 11.80
C ALA A 264 -10.15 15.36 12.73
N GLY A 265 -10.49 15.08 13.99
CA GLY A 265 -9.61 14.44 14.97
C GLY A 265 -9.14 13.05 14.54
N ALA A 266 -10.03 12.22 13.97
CA ALA A 266 -9.67 10.89 13.45
C ALA A 266 -8.66 10.97 12.30
N VAL A 267 -8.85 11.92 11.37
CA VAL A 267 -7.88 12.17 10.30
C VAL A 267 -6.54 12.65 10.89
N PHE A 268 -6.58 13.56 11.87
CA PHE A 268 -5.38 14.07 12.52
C PHE A 268 -4.57 12.97 13.24
N SER A 269 -5.19 12.16 14.11
CA SER A 269 -4.52 11.04 14.79
C SER A 269 -4.10 9.94 13.82
N GLY A 270 -4.96 9.60 12.86
CA GLY A 270 -4.69 8.51 11.94
C GLY A 270 -3.50 8.80 11.03
N PHE A 271 -3.40 10.00 10.44
CA PHE A 271 -2.22 10.37 9.64
C PHE A 271 -0.96 10.44 10.48
N ALA A 272 -1.04 10.85 11.75
CA ALA A 272 0.08 10.79 12.67
C ALA A 272 0.56 9.34 12.87
N MET A 273 -0.37 8.40 13.08
CA MET A 273 -0.02 6.97 13.20
C MET A 273 0.52 6.38 11.89
N VAL A 274 -0.03 6.73 10.73
CA VAL A 274 0.53 6.31 9.44
C VAL A 274 1.98 6.80 9.31
N ASN A 275 2.25 8.04 9.70
CA ASN A 275 3.59 8.62 9.59
C ASN A 275 4.61 7.90 10.49
N THR A 276 4.26 7.55 11.74
CA THR A 276 5.15 6.77 12.62
C THR A 276 5.50 5.42 12.00
N LEU A 277 4.50 4.70 11.49
CA LEU A 277 4.68 3.37 10.89
C LEU A 277 5.49 3.43 9.59
N LEU A 278 5.22 4.37 8.71
CA LEU A 278 5.94 4.52 7.44
C LEU A 278 7.41 4.91 7.65
N ILE A 279 7.71 5.78 8.62
CA ILE A 279 9.09 6.17 8.93
C ILE A 279 9.90 4.97 9.41
N ILE A 280 9.31 4.11 10.25
CA ILE A 280 9.97 2.88 10.71
C ILE A 280 10.10 1.88 9.53
N MET A 281 8.99 1.65 8.82
CA MET A 281 8.93 0.70 7.71
C MET A 281 9.96 1.03 6.62
N ARG A 282 10.08 2.31 6.21
CA ARG A 282 11.02 2.70 5.14
C ARG A 282 12.45 2.27 5.43
N LYS A 283 12.86 2.27 6.71
CA LYS A 283 14.22 1.89 7.14
C LYS A 283 14.36 0.40 7.41
N VAL A 284 13.34 -0.26 7.95
CA VAL A 284 13.39 -1.70 8.24
C VAL A 284 13.31 -2.55 6.97
N SER A 285 12.48 -2.14 6.00
CA SER A 285 12.28 -2.88 4.75
C SER A 285 13.08 -2.32 3.57
N ASN A 286 13.95 -1.32 3.77
CA ASN A 286 14.76 -0.67 2.73
C ASN A 286 13.93 -0.10 1.55
N LEU A 287 12.71 0.39 1.81
CA LEU A 287 11.80 0.94 0.78
C LEU A 287 11.89 2.47 0.69
N GLU A 288 13.08 3.04 0.91
CA GLU A 288 13.27 4.48 0.97
C GLU A 288 13.13 5.22 -0.37
N ASP A 289 13.34 4.50 -1.47
CA ASP A 289 13.17 5.01 -2.84
C ASP A 289 11.70 5.17 -3.26
N TYR A 290 10.80 4.47 -2.55
CA TYR A 290 9.35 4.53 -2.77
C TYR A 290 8.70 5.48 -1.76
N ILE A 291 9.09 5.38 -0.48
CA ILE A 291 8.61 6.25 0.60
C ILE A 291 9.59 7.41 0.76
N THR A 292 9.49 8.35 -0.17
CA THR A 292 10.35 9.54 -0.25
C THR A 292 9.96 10.60 0.80
N ILE A 293 10.83 11.58 1.02
CA ILE A 293 10.57 12.72 1.91
C ILE A 293 9.32 13.51 1.49
N GLN A 294 8.99 13.51 0.19
CA GLN A 294 7.80 14.19 -0.31
C GLN A 294 6.51 13.57 0.24
N HIS A 295 6.46 12.24 0.39
CA HIS A 295 5.32 11.56 1.00
C HIS A 295 5.13 11.99 2.46
N ILE A 296 6.23 12.07 3.22
CA ILE A 296 6.25 12.53 4.61
C ILE A 296 5.82 14.00 4.72
N GLU A 297 6.35 14.87 3.86
CA GLU A 297 5.98 16.28 3.83
C GLU A 297 4.48 16.47 3.52
N LEU A 298 3.92 15.74 2.55
CA LEU A 298 2.50 15.82 2.21
C LEU A 298 1.59 15.33 3.35
N MET A 299 1.96 14.23 4.03
CA MET A 299 1.24 13.79 5.22
C MET A 299 1.29 14.83 6.34
N ASN A 300 2.45 15.45 6.57
CA ASN A 300 2.57 16.52 7.57
C ASN A 300 1.70 17.74 7.21
N ILE A 301 1.52 18.07 5.93
CA ILE A 301 0.61 19.14 5.50
C ILE A 301 -0.84 18.77 5.84
N VAL A 302 -1.27 17.52 5.61
CA VAL A 302 -2.61 17.07 6.00
C VAL A 302 -2.81 17.17 7.51
N ILE A 303 -1.83 16.71 8.31
CA ILE A 303 -1.83 16.81 9.77
C ILE A 303 -1.93 18.27 10.24
N MET A 304 -1.19 19.17 9.58
CA MET A 304 -1.23 20.61 9.88
C MET A 304 -2.63 21.20 9.64
N ILE A 305 -3.24 20.87 8.50
CA ILE A 305 -4.57 21.37 8.13
C ILE A 305 -5.62 20.83 9.11
N THR A 306 -5.66 19.53 9.35
CA THR A 306 -6.66 18.95 10.25
C THR A 306 -6.45 19.37 11.71
N GLY A 307 -5.21 19.48 12.16
CA GLY A 307 -4.90 20.03 13.48
C GLY A 307 -5.40 21.47 13.65
N SER A 308 -5.35 22.29 12.60
CA SER A 308 -5.93 23.65 12.64
C SER A 308 -7.47 23.63 12.71
N ILE A 309 -8.14 22.69 12.01
CA ILE A 309 -9.60 22.50 12.09
C ILE A 309 -10.02 22.08 13.50
N VAL A 310 -9.30 21.14 14.11
CA VAL A 310 -9.49 20.72 15.51
C VAL A 310 -9.30 21.91 16.45
N GLY A 311 -8.28 22.74 16.23
CA GLY A 311 -8.05 23.98 17.00
C GLY A 311 -9.21 24.97 16.89
N VAL A 312 -9.80 25.13 15.70
CA VAL A 312 -11.01 25.96 15.50
C VAL A 312 -12.23 25.39 16.24
N ALA A 313 -12.37 24.07 16.32
CA ALA A 313 -13.43 23.45 17.09
C ALA A 313 -13.28 23.73 18.59
N TYR A 314 -12.07 23.62 19.16
CA TYR A 314 -11.83 23.94 20.58
C TYR A 314 -12.20 25.38 20.94
N ILE A 315 -11.79 26.37 20.13
CA ILE A 315 -12.16 27.77 20.39
C ILE A 315 -13.66 27.99 20.23
N THR A 316 -14.33 27.26 19.34
CA THR A 316 -15.77 27.34 19.14
C THR A 316 -16.51 26.80 20.37
N GLU A 317 -16.07 25.67 20.93
CA GLU A 317 -16.62 25.13 22.18
C GLU A 317 -16.46 26.11 23.34
N LEU A 318 -15.26 26.67 23.52
CA LEU A 318 -15.00 27.67 24.57
C LEU A 318 -15.86 28.92 24.39
N PHE A 319 -16.01 29.39 23.14
CA PHE A 319 -16.85 30.54 22.83
C PHE A 319 -18.32 30.27 23.12
N VAL A 320 -18.85 29.13 22.67
CA VAL A 320 -20.26 28.76 22.89
C VAL A 320 -20.53 28.51 24.37
N ALA A 321 -19.61 27.89 25.11
CA ALA A 321 -19.74 27.72 26.56
C ALA A 321 -19.86 29.07 27.29
N TRP A 322 -19.01 30.03 26.94
CA TRP A 322 -19.10 31.40 27.47
C TRP A 322 -20.41 32.10 27.05
N TYR A 323 -20.82 31.94 25.78
CA TYR A 323 -21.99 32.62 25.20
C TYR A 323 -23.35 32.04 25.63
N SER A 324 -23.43 30.73 25.89
CA SER A 324 -24.68 29.98 26.12
C SER A 324 -25.52 30.48 27.30
N GLY A 325 -24.88 31.03 28.33
CA GLY A 325 -25.55 31.46 29.57
C GLY A 325 -26.02 30.31 30.47
N VAL A 326 -25.81 29.04 30.08
CA VAL A 326 -26.08 27.87 30.91
C VAL A 326 -24.90 27.63 31.86
N GLU A 327 -25.15 27.79 33.16
CA GLU A 327 -24.11 27.67 34.20
C GLU A 327 -23.41 26.29 34.20
N TYR A 328 -24.15 25.21 33.91
CA TYR A 328 -23.59 23.86 33.85
C TYR A 328 -22.55 23.68 32.73
N GLU A 329 -22.78 24.27 31.55
CA GLU A 329 -21.83 24.26 30.44
C GLU A 329 -20.60 25.10 30.80
N GLN A 330 -20.81 26.30 31.34
CA GLN A 330 -19.70 27.15 31.79
C GLN A 330 -18.83 26.45 32.84
N TYR A 331 -19.47 25.79 33.81
CA TYR A 331 -18.78 25.02 34.84
C TYR A 331 -18.02 23.82 34.27
N ALA A 332 -18.59 23.10 33.29
CA ALA A 332 -17.93 21.97 32.64
C ALA A 332 -16.57 22.38 32.02
N PHE A 333 -16.51 23.52 31.33
CA PHE A 333 -15.25 24.02 30.76
C PHE A 333 -14.31 24.64 31.81
N LEU A 334 -14.83 25.28 32.87
CA LEU A 334 -14.02 25.70 34.01
C LEU A 334 -13.36 24.52 34.73
N ASN A 335 -14.11 23.42 34.89
CA ASN A 335 -13.63 22.16 35.48
C ASN A 335 -12.53 21.53 34.61
N ARG A 336 -12.65 21.58 33.27
CA ARG A 336 -11.56 21.16 32.37
C ARG A 336 -10.29 21.99 32.59
N ALA A 337 -10.42 23.32 32.66
CA ALA A 337 -9.27 24.22 32.74
C ALA A 337 -8.56 24.23 34.10
N THR A 338 -9.30 24.17 35.20
CA THR A 338 -8.78 24.39 36.57
C THR A 338 -9.15 23.31 37.59
N GLY A 339 -9.94 22.31 37.18
CA GLY A 339 -10.35 21.20 38.04
C GLY A 339 -9.24 20.16 38.25
N PRO A 340 -9.57 19.00 38.85
CA PRO A 340 -8.57 18.00 39.24
C PRO A 340 -7.89 17.31 38.04
N TYR A 341 -8.48 17.41 36.85
CA TYR A 341 -7.89 16.92 35.58
C TYR A 341 -7.27 18.02 34.72
N TRP A 342 -6.89 19.16 35.32
CA TRP A 342 -6.23 20.27 34.60
C TRP A 342 -5.03 19.79 33.79
N TRP A 343 -4.22 18.88 34.34
CA TRP A 343 -3.02 18.35 33.69
C TRP A 343 -3.36 17.61 32.39
N ALA A 344 -4.48 16.91 32.31
CA ALA A 344 -4.92 16.19 31.11
C ALA A 344 -5.43 17.18 30.04
N TYR A 345 -6.22 18.18 30.44
CA TYR A 345 -6.72 19.21 29.53
C TYR A 345 -5.59 20.08 28.96
N TRP A 346 -4.68 20.57 29.80
CA TRP A 346 -3.55 21.38 29.36
C TRP A 346 -2.54 20.59 28.54
N ALA A 347 -2.29 19.31 28.87
CA ALA A 347 -1.47 18.43 28.04
C ALA A 347 -2.10 18.22 26.65
N MET A 348 -3.41 17.93 26.60
CA MET A 348 -4.16 17.78 25.35
C MET A 348 -4.12 19.06 24.50
N MET A 349 -4.46 20.21 25.07
CA MET A 349 -4.43 21.49 24.37
C MET A 349 -3.02 21.82 23.88
N THR A 350 -2.00 21.59 24.71
CA THR A 350 -0.61 21.86 24.32
C THR A 350 -0.18 20.97 23.15
N CYS A 351 -0.43 19.66 23.25
CA CYS A 351 -0.08 18.71 22.21
C CYS A 351 -0.85 19.00 20.91
N ASN A 352 -2.17 19.14 20.95
CA ASN A 352 -2.99 19.23 19.75
C ASN A 352 -2.95 20.61 19.09
N VAL A 353 -2.81 21.70 19.87
CA VAL A 353 -2.78 23.05 19.31
C VAL A 353 -1.39 23.43 18.81
N PHE A 354 -0.31 23.16 19.57
CA PHE A 354 1.04 23.60 19.17
C PHE A 354 1.72 22.66 18.18
N SER A 355 1.60 21.34 18.32
CA SER A 355 2.27 20.37 17.46
C SER A 355 2.05 20.59 15.95
N PRO A 356 0.82 20.81 15.45
CA PRO A 356 0.61 21.06 14.03
C PRO A 356 1.19 22.40 13.57
N GLN A 357 1.32 23.41 14.44
CA GLN A 357 1.83 24.73 14.02
C GLN A 357 3.32 24.70 13.68
N PHE A 358 4.08 23.77 14.23
CA PHE A 358 5.48 23.59 13.83
C PHE A 358 5.63 23.17 12.37
N MET A 359 4.59 22.58 11.76
CA MET A 359 4.60 22.14 10.36
C MET A 359 4.52 23.29 9.35
N TRP A 360 4.23 24.52 9.78
CA TRP A 360 4.36 25.72 8.94
C TRP A 360 5.82 25.97 8.54
N PHE A 361 6.77 25.64 9.42
CA PHE A 361 8.19 25.81 9.16
C PHE A 361 8.72 24.67 8.31
N LYS A 362 9.01 24.97 7.03
CA LYS A 362 9.52 23.97 6.07
C LYS A 362 10.72 23.16 6.60
N LYS A 363 11.65 23.82 7.30
CA LYS A 363 12.84 23.16 7.89
C LYS A 363 12.46 22.03 8.87
N LEU A 364 11.38 22.22 9.64
CA LEU A 364 10.87 21.24 10.58
C LEU A 364 10.03 20.18 9.86
N ARG A 365 9.15 20.62 8.96
CA ARG A 365 8.24 19.74 8.20
C ARG A 365 8.96 18.73 7.32
N THR A 366 10.12 19.07 6.74
CA THR A 366 10.91 18.16 5.90
C THR A 366 11.95 17.34 6.68
N SER A 367 11.96 17.43 8.01
CA SER A 367 12.84 16.63 8.87
C SER A 367 12.12 15.36 9.30
N ILE A 368 12.64 14.19 8.89
CA ILE A 368 12.07 12.88 9.24
C ILE A 368 12.04 12.67 10.76
N MET A 369 13.12 13.04 11.45
CA MET A 369 13.24 12.86 12.90
C MET A 369 12.22 13.72 13.65
N PHE A 370 12.05 14.98 13.22
CA PHE A 370 11.07 15.88 13.84
C PHE A 370 9.63 15.41 13.59
N SER A 371 9.34 14.99 12.36
CA SER A 371 8.03 14.45 11.97
C SER A 371 7.66 13.22 12.78
N PHE A 372 8.62 12.31 13.00
CA PHE A 372 8.44 11.12 13.83
C PHE A 372 8.08 11.50 15.27
N PHE A 373 8.83 12.40 15.91
CA PHE A 373 8.54 12.83 17.27
C PHE A 373 7.16 13.51 17.38
N ILE A 374 6.85 14.45 16.49
CA ILE A 374 5.56 15.15 16.51
C ILE A 374 4.40 14.18 16.29
N SER A 375 4.55 13.19 15.41
CA SER A 375 3.48 12.21 15.19
C SER A 375 3.15 11.36 16.42
N ILE A 376 4.13 11.08 17.29
CA ILE A 376 3.89 10.42 18.58
C ILE A 376 3.16 11.39 19.54
N VAL A 377 3.61 12.64 19.63
CA VAL A 377 3.00 13.67 20.48
C VAL A 377 1.54 13.90 20.11
N VAL A 378 1.22 13.95 18.82
CA VAL A 378 -0.15 14.07 18.31
C VAL A 378 -1.01 12.89 18.77
N ASN A 379 -0.52 11.66 18.65
CA ASN A 379 -1.29 10.48 19.07
C ASN A 379 -1.56 10.47 20.59
N ILE A 380 -0.60 10.93 21.40
CA ILE A 380 -0.77 11.10 22.85
C ILE A 380 -1.82 12.19 23.14
N GLY A 381 -1.72 13.34 22.48
CA GLY A 381 -2.69 14.44 22.62
C GLY A 381 -4.11 14.03 22.25
N MET A 382 -4.27 13.26 21.17
CA MET A 382 -5.56 12.73 20.72
C MET A 382 -6.13 11.65 21.63
N TRP A 383 -5.28 10.87 22.30
CA TRP A 383 -5.75 9.97 23.37
C TRP A 383 -6.29 10.77 24.55
N PHE A 384 -5.56 11.81 24.98
CA PHE A 384 -6.02 12.71 26.03
C PHE A 384 -7.29 13.46 25.64
N GLU A 385 -7.47 13.82 24.37
CA GLU A 385 -8.71 14.45 23.89
C GLU A 385 -9.94 13.59 24.21
N ARG A 386 -9.89 12.30 23.86
CA ARG A 386 -11.01 11.38 24.14
C ARG A 386 -11.18 11.19 25.64
N PHE A 387 -10.08 10.95 26.37
CA PHE A 387 -10.11 10.82 27.84
C PHE A 387 -10.74 12.05 28.51
N VAL A 388 -10.33 13.25 28.10
CA VAL A 388 -10.81 14.52 28.66
C VAL A 388 -12.29 14.69 28.34
N ILE A 389 -12.71 14.52 27.09
CA ILE A 389 -14.13 14.63 26.71
C ILE A 389 -14.97 13.69 27.56
N ILE A 390 -14.54 12.44 27.75
CA ILE A 390 -15.33 11.42 28.47
C ILE A 390 -15.31 11.66 29.99
N VAL A 391 -14.13 11.68 30.61
CA VAL A 391 -14.03 11.64 32.08
C VAL A 391 -14.36 12.98 32.71
N THR A 392 -13.96 14.11 32.09
CA THR A 392 -14.14 15.44 32.70
C THR A 392 -15.59 15.93 32.71
N SER A 393 -16.45 15.41 31.83
CA SER A 393 -17.89 15.69 31.84
C SER A 393 -18.68 14.72 32.73
N LEU A 394 -18.21 13.48 32.91
CA LEU A 394 -18.89 12.49 33.75
C LEU A 394 -18.62 12.66 35.24
N HIS A 395 -17.38 12.98 35.63
CA HIS A 395 -17.04 13.02 37.06
C HIS A 395 -17.60 14.26 37.79
N ARG A 396 -18.00 15.29 37.03
CA ARG A 396 -18.59 16.56 37.50
C ARG A 396 -19.71 16.96 36.54
N ASP A 397 -20.93 16.58 36.87
CA ASP A 397 -22.14 16.85 36.10
C ASP A 397 -23.15 17.69 36.92
N TYR A 398 -24.44 17.54 36.64
CA TYR A 398 -25.55 18.28 37.23
C TYR A 398 -25.59 18.31 38.76
N LEU A 399 -25.28 17.21 39.44
CA LEU A 399 -25.51 17.07 40.89
C LEU A 399 -24.20 17.00 41.68
N PRO A 400 -23.90 17.99 42.54
CA PRO A 400 -22.69 17.98 43.36
C PRO A 400 -22.53 16.76 44.26
N SER A 401 -23.62 16.09 44.66
CA SER A 401 -23.56 14.86 45.47
C SER A 401 -22.97 13.66 44.73
N SER A 402 -23.01 13.65 43.40
CA SER A 402 -22.53 12.55 42.55
C SER A 402 -21.08 12.72 42.11
N TRP A 403 -20.48 13.86 42.46
CA TRP A 403 -19.12 14.23 42.09
C TRP A 403 -18.08 13.26 42.67
N THR A 404 -17.26 12.69 41.79
CA THR A 404 -16.26 11.67 42.17
C THR A 404 -14.95 11.83 41.39
N MET A 405 -14.01 10.92 41.61
CA MET A 405 -12.76 10.85 40.86
C MET A 405 -12.69 9.51 40.13
N PHE A 406 -11.92 9.50 39.04
CA PHE A 406 -11.54 8.32 38.28
C PHE A 406 -10.02 8.12 38.35
N SER A 407 -9.60 6.91 38.68
CA SER A 407 -8.20 6.48 38.61
C SER A 407 -8.16 5.10 37.96
N PRO A 408 -7.43 4.90 36.87
CA PRO A 408 -7.33 3.59 36.23
C PRO A 408 -6.61 2.60 37.15
N THR A 409 -6.96 1.32 37.05
CA THR A 409 -6.20 0.23 37.67
C THR A 409 -5.15 -0.30 36.70
N PHE A 410 -4.28 -1.19 37.18
CA PHE A 410 -3.28 -1.83 36.33
C PHE A 410 -3.92 -2.63 35.18
N VAL A 411 -5.16 -3.08 35.36
CA VAL A 411 -5.88 -3.90 34.38
C VAL A 411 -6.37 -3.06 33.22
N ASP A 412 -6.86 -1.83 33.48
CA ASP A 412 -7.21 -0.86 32.42
C ASP A 412 -6.01 -0.58 31.51
N VAL A 413 -4.86 -0.30 32.14
CA VAL A 413 -3.60 -0.04 31.44
C VAL A 413 -3.11 -1.31 30.72
N GLY A 414 -3.27 -2.47 31.33
CA GLY A 414 -2.81 -3.73 30.78
C GLY A 414 -3.55 -4.18 29.54
N ILE A 415 -4.87 -3.99 29.50
CA ILE A 415 -5.67 -4.22 28.30
C ILE A 415 -5.24 -3.26 27.18
N PHE A 416 -5.02 -1.98 27.48
CA PHE A 416 -4.58 -1.01 26.49
C PHE A 416 -3.22 -1.37 25.87
N ILE A 417 -2.20 -1.64 26.71
CA ILE A 417 -0.89 -2.12 26.25
C ILE A 417 -1.02 -3.43 25.46
N GLY A 418 -1.92 -4.31 25.89
CA GLY A 418 -2.31 -5.53 25.19
C GLY A 418 -2.75 -5.29 23.75
N THR A 419 -3.65 -4.33 23.54
CA THR A 419 -4.14 -3.98 22.19
C THR A 419 -3.05 -3.38 21.31
N ILE A 420 -2.13 -2.60 21.88
CA ILE A 420 -0.94 -2.10 21.16
C ILE A 420 -0.04 -3.27 20.74
N GLY A 421 0.21 -4.21 21.67
CA GLY A 421 0.95 -5.43 21.39
C GLY A 421 0.30 -6.25 20.26
N PHE A 422 -1.01 -6.45 20.33
CA PHE A 422 -1.75 -7.21 19.32
C PHE A 422 -1.74 -6.53 17.94
N PHE A 423 -1.90 -5.20 17.90
CA PHE A 423 -1.77 -4.42 16.69
C PHE A 423 -0.41 -4.64 16.02
N PHE A 424 0.69 -4.52 16.77
CA PHE A 424 2.03 -4.72 16.22
C PHE A 424 2.29 -6.18 15.83
N VAL A 425 1.77 -7.17 16.56
CA VAL A 425 1.85 -8.58 16.15
C VAL A 425 1.23 -8.77 14.77
N LEU A 426 0.00 -8.29 14.55
CA LEU A 426 -0.68 -8.40 13.26
C LEU A 426 0.04 -7.62 12.16
N PHE A 427 0.43 -6.38 12.42
CA PHE A 427 1.10 -5.52 11.45
C PHE A 427 2.48 -6.06 11.04
N LEU A 428 3.26 -6.59 12.00
CA LEU A 428 4.57 -7.18 11.72
C LEU A 428 4.48 -8.50 10.96
N LEU A 429 3.46 -9.31 11.23
CA LEU A 429 3.19 -10.51 10.43
C LEU A 429 2.81 -10.11 9.00
N TYR A 430 1.91 -9.15 8.86
CA TYR A 430 1.52 -8.59 7.57
C TYR A 430 2.71 -8.07 6.77
N ALA A 431 3.58 -7.27 7.37
CA ALA A 431 4.77 -6.71 6.71
C ALA A 431 5.75 -7.77 6.18
N ARG A 432 5.60 -9.04 6.61
CA ARG A 432 6.43 -10.17 6.20
C ARG A 432 5.74 -11.10 5.22
N SER A 433 4.41 -11.23 5.27
CA SER A 433 3.66 -12.17 4.43
C SER A 433 2.90 -11.50 3.29
N PHE A 434 2.74 -10.18 3.31
CA PHE A 434 2.02 -9.43 2.28
C PHE A 434 2.94 -8.39 1.62
N PRO A 435 2.66 -8.00 0.37
CA PRO A 435 3.33 -6.88 -0.26
C PRO A 435 2.89 -5.58 0.42
N VAL A 436 3.86 -4.88 1.03
CA VAL A 436 3.63 -3.63 1.77
C VAL A 436 3.36 -2.41 0.87
N ILE A 437 3.73 -2.51 -0.41
CA ILE A 437 3.47 -1.50 -1.44
C ILE A 437 2.68 -2.17 -2.57
N ALA A 438 1.68 -1.47 -3.11
CA ALA A 438 0.89 -1.94 -4.25
C ALA A 438 1.73 -1.87 -5.53
N GLN A 439 2.23 -3.01 -6.01
CA GLN A 439 3.11 -3.06 -7.18
C GLN A 439 2.35 -2.67 -8.45
N ALA A 440 1.11 -3.15 -8.57
CA ALA A 440 0.22 -2.81 -9.68
C ALA A 440 0.12 -1.28 -9.87
N GLU A 441 -0.15 -0.56 -8.79
CA GLU A 441 -0.34 0.90 -8.82
C GLU A 441 0.98 1.65 -9.05
N VAL A 442 2.05 1.30 -8.33
CA VAL A 442 3.34 1.99 -8.44
C VAL A 442 3.92 1.88 -9.85
N LYS A 443 3.76 0.73 -10.51
CA LYS A 443 4.20 0.57 -11.90
C LYS A 443 3.51 1.55 -12.85
N THR A 444 2.22 1.87 -12.66
CA THR A 444 1.53 2.84 -13.53
C THR A 444 2.11 4.26 -13.44
N ILE A 445 2.64 4.64 -12.28
CA ILE A 445 3.18 6.00 -12.08
C ILE A 445 4.66 6.09 -12.42
N LEU A 446 5.40 4.98 -12.53
CA LEU A 446 6.86 4.96 -12.73
C LEU A 446 7.30 5.75 -13.98
N LYS A 447 6.62 5.54 -15.12
CA LYS A 447 6.89 6.29 -16.36
C LYS A 447 6.56 7.77 -16.21
N SER A 448 5.51 8.12 -15.46
CA SER A 448 5.13 9.53 -15.28
C SER A 448 6.01 10.25 -14.26
N SER A 449 6.21 9.66 -13.09
CA SER A 449 6.72 10.37 -11.91
C SER A 449 8.07 9.86 -11.39
N GLY A 450 8.72 8.91 -12.09
CA GLY A 450 10.06 8.44 -11.75
C GLY A 450 11.15 9.45 -12.14
N ASP A 451 12.20 9.54 -11.31
CA ASP A 451 13.36 10.42 -11.53
C ASP A 451 14.00 10.25 -12.92
N LYS A 452 14.21 9.01 -13.38
CA LYS A 452 14.78 8.68 -14.70
C LYS A 452 13.98 9.30 -15.84
N TYR A 453 12.66 9.11 -15.84
CA TYR A 453 11.80 9.62 -16.91
C TYR A 453 11.64 11.14 -16.86
N LYS A 454 11.69 11.74 -15.66
CA LYS A 454 11.69 13.21 -15.53
C LYS A 454 13.00 13.83 -16.02
N ALA A 455 14.13 13.21 -15.72
CA ALA A 455 15.43 13.63 -16.25
C ALA A 455 15.45 13.54 -17.79
N LEU A 456 15.01 12.40 -18.34
CA LEU A 456 14.91 12.21 -19.80
C LEU A 456 14.00 13.25 -20.47
N ARG A 457 12.89 13.65 -19.83
CA ARG A 457 12.01 14.72 -20.34
C ARG A 457 12.64 16.09 -20.28
N ALA A 458 13.35 16.40 -19.21
CA ALA A 458 14.07 17.66 -19.08
C ALA A 458 15.15 17.81 -20.16
N GLU A 459 15.78 16.70 -20.55
CA GLU A 459 16.84 16.66 -21.57
C GLU A 459 16.29 16.62 -23.01
N HIS A 460 15.28 15.81 -23.29
CA HIS A 460 14.84 15.50 -24.67
C HIS A 460 13.50 16.13 -25.05
N GLY A 461 12.78 16.75 -24.11
CA GLY A 461 11.42 17.28 -24.31
C GLY A 461 10.34 16.20 -24.35
N ASP A 462 9.07 16.60 -24.12
CA ASP A 462 7.91 15.70 -23.96
C ASP A 462 7.52 14.91 -25.24
N HIS A 463 8.14 15.22 -26.39
CA HIS A 463 7.82 14.64 -27.70
C HIS A 463 8.69 13.45 -28.08
N VAL A 464 9.75 13.16 -27.33
CA VAL A 464 10.69 12.08 -27.65
C VAL A 464 10.26 10.80 -26.96
N ASN A 465 10.30 9.68 -27.68
CA ASN A 465 10.04 8.38 -27.10
C ASN A 465 11.09 8.07 -26.02
N HIS A 466 10.73 8.19 -24.74
CA HIS A 466 11.63 7.93 -23.60
C HIS A 466 11.89 6.43 -23.34
N TYR A 467 11.95 5.59 -24.37
CA TYR A 467 12.63 4.31 -24.24
C TYR A 467 14.13 4.58 -24.40
N SER A 468 14.95 4.04 -23.50
CA SER A 468 16.33 3.79 -23.90
C SER A 468 16.25 2.78 -25.03
N SER A 469 16.62 3.14 -26.25
CA SER A 469 17.17 2.11 -27.14
C SER A 469 18.26 1.46 -26.31
N VAL A 470 18.16 0.17 -26.07
CA VAL A 470 19.31 -0.56 -25.54
C VAL A 470 20.34 -0.48 -26.65
N VAL A 471 21.09 0.63 -26.71
CA VAL A 471 22.31 0.72 -27.48
C VAL A 471 23.27 -0.10 -26.64
N ARG A 472 23.30 -1.41 -26.90
CA ARG A 472 24.53 -2.14 -26.62
C ARG A 472 25.52 -1.52 -27.59
N GLU A 473 26.44 -0.72 -27.06
CA GLU A 473 27.67 -0.49 -27.81
C GLU A 473 28.18 -1.88 -28.21
N PRO A 474 28.44 -2.12 -29.51
CA PRO A 474 29.08 -3.36 -29.89
C PRO A 474 30.35 -3.45 -29.07
N ALA A 475 30.52 -4.54 -28.32
CA ALA A 475 31.74 -4.78 -27.57
C ALA A 475 32.89 -4.76 -28.59
N ALA A 476 33.54 -3.62 -28.72
CA ALA A 476 34.72 -3.46 -29.51
C ALA A 476 35.82 -4.20 -28.76
N ASN A 477 36.43 -5.16 -29.45
CA ASN A 477 37.66 -5.81 -29.03
C ASN A 477 38.71 -4.74 -28.68
N THR A 478 38.87 -4.42 -27.39
CA THR A 478 40.11 -3.82 -26.88
C THR A 478 40.93 -4.92 -26.26
N ALA A 479 42.04 -5.23 -26.93
CA ALA A 479 43.14 -5.99 -26.40
C ALA A 479 43.69 -5.30 -25.13
N ASP A 480 43.82 -6.08 -24.06
CA ASP A 480 44.82 -6.01 -22.98
C ASP A 480 44.20 -6.21 -21.60
N GLY A 481 44.60 -7.31 -20.95
CA GLY A 481 44.24 -7.60 -19.57
C GLY A 481 44.44 -9.07 -19.16
N LEU A 482 45.61 -9.62 -19.47
CA LEU A 482 46.10 -10.95 -19.08
C LEU A 482 45.89 -11.27 -17.59
N VAL A 483 45.29 -12.43 -17.29
CA VAL A 483 45.74 -13.32 -16.20
C VAL A 483 45.53 -14.78 -16.63
N GLU A 484 46.65 -15.50 -16.75
CA GLU A 484 46.75 -16.96 -16.93
C GLU A 484 46.18 -17.74 -15.74
N LYS A 485 45.55 -18.89 -16.02
CA LYS A 485 45.78 -20.14 -15.29
C LYS A 485 45.29 -21.37 -16.06
N ASP A 486 46.16 -22.37 -16.07
CA ASP A 486 46.19 -23.59 -16.87
C ASP A 486 45.13 -24.68 -16.53
N GLU A 487 44.72 -25.39 -17.60
CA GLU A 487 44.26 -26.81 -17.74
C GLU A 487 42.96 -27.34 -17.08
N PRO A 488 42.35 -28.44 -17.59
CA PRO A 488 42.05 -28.79 -18.98
C PRO A 488 40.54 -29.11 -19.21
N TYR A 489 40.19 -29.16 -20.48
CA TYR A 489 38.88 -29.45 -21.09
C TYR A 489 38.05 -30.60 -20.46
N THR A 490 36.81 -30.30 -20.06
CA THR A 490 35.68 -31.27 -20.01
C THR A 490 34.42 -30.58 -20.53
N GLY A 491 33.66 -31.28 -21.36
CA GLY A 491 32.70 -30.72 -22.31
C GLY A 491 31.42 -30.09 -21.74
N ASP A 492 30.72 -29.46 -22.69
CA ASP A 492 29.34 -29.00 -22.68
C ASP A 492 28.97 -27.82 -21.77
N ALA A 493 28.94 -26.62 -22.35
CA ALA A 493 27.71 -25.81 -22.44
C ALA A 493 27.97 -24.51 -23.23
N HIS A 494 27.23 -24.32 -24.32
CA HIS A 494 27.07 -23.04 -24.99
C HIS A 494 26.62 -21.95 -23.99
N GLU A 495 27.38 -20.87 -23.87
CA GLU A 495 26.86 -19.63 -23.26
C GLU A 495 25.87 -18.98 -24.25
N PRO A 496 24.60 -18.73 -23.84
CA PRO A 496 23.60 -18.16 -24.73
C PRO A 496 23.74 -16.63 -24.72
N THR A 497 24.45 -16.09 -25.71
CA THR A 497 24.40 -14.66 -26.00
C THR A 497 23.20 -14.35 -26.91
N VAL A 498 22.17 -13.73 -26.31
CA VAL A 498 21.19 -12.80 -26.92
C VAL A 498 19.97 -13.40 -27.65
N ASN A 499 18.80 -13.23 -27.00
CA ASN A 499 17.40 -13.30 -27.49
C ASN A 499 16.98 -14.53 -28.33
N ALA A 500 16.37 -15.51 -27.66
CA ALA A 500 15.70 -16.66 -28.26
C ALA A 500 14.29 -16.34 -28.85
N ASP A 501 13.79 -15.11 -28.73
CA ASP A 501 12.38 -14.78 -29.01
C ASP A 501 12.11 -14.17 -30.41
N ALA A 502 12.93 -14.49 -31.42
CA ALA A 502 12.75 -13.94 -32.78
C ALA A 502 12.47 -14.99 -33.88
N LEU A 503 12.41 -16.28 -33.54
CA LEU A 503 12.10 -17.39 -34.45
C LEU A 503 11.02 -18.26 -33.81
N VAL A 504 9.93 -18.49 -34.53
CA VAL A 504 8.81 -19.31 -34.04
C VAL A 504 9.16 -20.77 -34.33
N GLN A 505 9.07 -21.64 -33.31
CA GLN A 505 9.19 -23.10 -33.48
C GLN A 505 10.55 -23.58 -34.04
N LEU A 506 11.66 -22.85 -33.81
CA LEU A 506 12.99 -23.26 -34.27
C LEU A 506 13.36 -24.68 -33.83
N ASP A 507 13.07 -25.03 -32.56
CA ASP A 507 13.32 -26.36 -32.01
C ASP A 507 12.46 -27.46 -32.67
N LEU A 508 11.32 -27.09 -33.25
CA LEU A 508 10.37 -28.02 -33.88
C LEU A 508 10.75 -28.35 -35.33
N TYR A 509 11.47 -27.45 -36.01
CA TYR A 509 11.88 -27.56 -37.41
C TYR A 509 13.39 -27.68 -37.63
N LYS A 510 14.17 -27.78 -36.55
CA LYS A 510 15.65 -27.82 -36.58
C LYS A 510 16.23 -28.82 -37.58
N ASP A 511 15.73 -30.06 -37.59
CA ASP A 511 16.23 -31.10 -38.50
C ASP A 511 16.03 -30.73 -39.99
N ARG A 512 14.90 -30.08 -40.31
CA ARG A 512 14.59 -29.62 -41.68
C ARG A 512 15.44 -28.42 -42.07
N ILE A 513 15.73 -27.52 -41.12
CA ILE A 513 16.63 -26.39 -41.33
C ILE A 513 18.06 -26.88 -41.58
N ASP A 514 18.54 -27.83 -40.79
CA ASP A 514 19.89 -28.40 -40.96
C ASP A 514 20.04 -29.12 -42.30
N GLU A 515 19.00 -29.85 -42.74
CA GLU A 515 18.97 -30.47 -44.07
C GLU A 515 18.99 -29.43 -45.19
N MET A 516 18.19 -28.36 -45.06
CA MET A 516 18.18 -27.23 -45.98
C MET A 516 19.56 -26.58 -46.09
N VAL A 517 20.19 -26.22 -44.96
CA VAL A 517 21.49 -25.55 -44.93
C VAL A 517 22.59 -26.42 -45.55
N ARG A 518 22.58 -27.73 -45.27
CA ARG A 518 23.52 -28.67 -45.91
C ARG A 518 23.37 -28.71 -47.42
N ARG A 519 22.15 -28.54 -47.93
CA ARG A 519 21.83 -28.57 -49.37
C ARG A 519 22.22 -27.27 -50.08
N ILE A 520 21.86 -26.12 -49.52
CA ILE A 520 22.11 -24.82 -50.14
C ILE A 520 23.58 -24.35 -49.99
N GLY A 521 24.31 -24.95 -49.04
CA GLY A 521 25.72 -24.69 -48.75
C GLY A 521 25.92 -24.22 -47.31
N THR A 522 27.00 -24.65 -46.66
CA THR A 522 27.37 -24.24 -45.31
C THR A 522 28.30 -23.04 -45.33
N PHE A 523 28.03 -22.06 -44.47
CA PHE A 523 28.90 -20.89 -44.28
C PHE A 523 29.91 -21.16 -43.17
N ASP A 524 31.20 -20.95 -43.44
CA ASP A 524 32.27 -21.04 -42.43
C ASP A 524 32.81 -19.62 -42.11
N PRO A 525 32.52 -19.06 -40.92
CA PRO A 525 32.97 -17.73 -40.55
C PRO A 525 34.49 -17.61 -40.40
N ALA A 526 35.25 -18.71 -40.33
CA ALA A 526 36.71 -18.69 -40.24
C ALA A 526 37.39 -18.47 -41.61
N VAL A 527 36.70 -18.80 -42.71
CA VAL A 527 37.28 -18.81 -44.06
C VAL A 527 36.50 -17.92 -45.04
N GLN A 528 35.24 -17.60 -44.73
CA GLN A 528 34.33 -16.87 -45.60
C GLN A 528 33.85 -15.56 -44.97
N THR A 529 33.56 -14.57 -45.82
CA THR A 529 32.96 -13.29 -45.41
C THR A 529 31.50 -13.26 -45.86
N ALA A 530 30.60 -12.87 -44.95
CA ALA A 530 29.17 -12.79 -45.23
C ALA A 530 28.88 -11.74 -46.32
N ASP A 531 27.88 -12.02 -47.16
CA ASP A 531 27.37 -11.08 -48.14
C ASP A 531 26.45 -10.05 -47.49
N ASP A 532 26.38 -8.85 -48.10
CA ASP A 532 25.40 -7.83 -47.73
C ASP A 532 24.04 -8.18 -48.39
N LEU A 533 23.20 -8.92 -47.67
CA LEU A 533 21.95 -9.45 -48.21
C LEU A 533 20.93 -8.32 -48.50
N GLN A 534 21.12 -7.13 -47.93
CA GLN A 534 20.26 -5.95 -48.17
C GLN A 534 20.32 -5.43 -49.62
N LYS A 535 21.29 -5.89 -50.43
CA LYS A 535 21.35 -5.62 -51.88
C LYS A 535 20.28 -6.38 -52.68
N ILE A 536 19.59 -7.33 -52.07
CA ILE A 536 18.40 -7.98 -52.60
C ILE A 536 17.18 -7.18 -52.15
N LYS A 537 16.33 -6.83 -53.11
CA LYS A 537 15.12 -6.04 -52.85
C LYS A 537 14.21 -6.79 -51.85
N ASP A 538 13.66 -6.06 -50.89
CA ASP A 538 12.80 -6.56 -49.81
C ASP A 538 13.54 -7.29 -48.67
N ILE A 539 14.89 -7.38 -48.69
CA ILE A 539 15.70 -7.76 -47.51
C ILE A 539 16.10 -6.50 -46.74
N GLY A 540 15.41 -6.24 -45.63
CA GLY A 540 15.79 -5.19 -44.67
C GLY A 540 16.77 -5.69 -43.59
N PRO A 541 17.33 -4.79 -42.76
CA PRO A 541 18.30 -5.14 -41.72
C PRO A 541 17.80 -6.18 -40.72
N LEU A 542 16.51 -6.12 -40.37
CA LEU A 542 15.89 -7.10 -39.47
C LEU A 542 15.80 -8.48 -40.11
N LEU A 543 15.54 -8.55 -41.42
CA LEU A 543 15.34 -9.81 -42.10
C LEU A 543 16.66 -10.53 -42.40
N GLU A 544 17.69 -9.77 -42.75
CA GLU A 544 19.06 -10.27 -42.86
C GLU A 544 19.54 -10.92 -41.56
N GLN A 545 19.29 -10.30 -40.40
CA GLN A 545 19.63 -10.89 -39.10
C GLN A 545 18.92 -12.22 -38.84
N ARG A 546 17.65 -12.36 -39.26
CA ARG A 546 16.91 -13.62 -39.11
C ARG A 546 17.40 -14.71 -40.06
N LEU A 547 17.76 -14.35 -41.30
CA LEU A 547 18.39 -15.29 -42.24
C LEU A 547 19.73 -15.82 -41.72
N HIS A 548 20.54 -14.95 -41.10
CA HIS A 548 21.78 -15.36 -40.43
C HIS A 548 21.52 -16.36 -39.30
N GLN A 549 20.46 -16.17 -38.50
CA GLN A 549 20.09 -17.11 -37.44
C GLN A 549 19.70 -18.50 -37.97
N VAL A 550 19.20 -18.59 -39.20
CA VAL A 550 18.84 -19.85 -39.89
C VAL A 550 20.01 -20.43 -40.69
N GLY A 551 21.17 -19.78 -40.72
CA GLY A 551 22.38 -20.29 -41.37
C GLY A 551 22.64 -19.78 -42.79
N ILE A 552 21.89 -18.78 -43.26
CA ILE A 552 22.01 -18.21 -44.62
C ILE A 552 22.76 -16.89 -44.55
N TYR A 553 23.96 -16.83 -45.11
CA TYR A 553 24.88 -15.68 -45.03
C TYR A 553 25.39 -15.18 -46.40
N THR A 554 25.15 -15.91 -47.49
CA THR A 554 25.75 -15.62 -48.80
C THR A 554 24.71 -15.56 -49.92
N TYR A 555 25.02 -14.83 -51.00
CA TYR A 555 24.20 -14.84 -52.22
C TYR A 555 24.17 -16.24 -52.86
N GLU A 556 25.22 -17.04 -52.68
CA GLU A 556 25.26 -18.42 -53.18
C GLU A 556 24.20 -19.29 -52.51
N GLN A 557 24.08 -19.23 -51.17
CA GLN A 557 23.05 -19.96 -50.44
C GLN A 557 21.64 -19.54 -50.89
N ILE A 558 21.39 -18.23 -51.05
CA ILE A 558 20.07 -17.74 -51.52
C ILE A 558 19.78 -18.19 -52.96
N SER A 559 20.79 -18.24 -53.84
CA SER A 559 20.61 -18.71 -55.22
C SER A 559 20.25 -20.19 -55.34
N ASN A 560 20.50 -20.99 -54.29
CA ASN A 560 20.24 -22.43 -54.26
C ASN A 560 18.93 -22.81 -53.54
N LEU A 561 18.20 -21.83 -52.98
CA LEU A 561 16.91 -22.07 -52.32
C LEU A 561 15.87 -22.60 -53.32
N THR A 562 15.03 -23.53 -52.87
CA THR A 562 13.85 -24.01 -53.61
C THR A 562 12.57 -23.46 -52.99
N GLU A 563 11.45 -23.61 -53.71
CA GLU A 563 10.13 -23.20 -53.23
C GLU A 563 9.79 -23.82 -51.86
N SER A 564 10.13 -25.10 -51.65
CA SER A 564 9.97 -25.80 -50.37
C SER A 564 10.76 -25.21 -49.20
N ASP A 565 11.93 -24.62 -49.47
CA ASP A 565 12.79 -24.01 -48.44
C ASP A 565 12.23 -22.65 -48.03
N LEU A 566 11.64 -21.95 -48.98
CA LEU A 566 11.04 -20.65 -48.75
C LEU A 566 9.75 -20.78 -47.93
N GLU A 567 8.95 -21.82 -48.17
CA GLU A 567 7.84 -22.20 -47.28
C GLU A 567 8.33 -22.54 -45.86
N LEU A 568 9.47 -23.24 -45.75
CA LEU A 568 10.09 -23.53 -44.45
C LEU A 568 10.52 -22.26 -43.72
N LEU A 569 11.13 -21.31 -44.44
CA LEU A 569 11.52 -20.01 -43.88
C LEU A 569 10.31 -19.20 -43.44
N ASP A 570 9.20 -19.24 -44.19
CA ASP A 570 7.92 -18.56 -43.85
C ASP A 570 7.31 -19.09 -42.55
N MET A 571 7.44 -20.39 -42.28
CA MET A 571 6.95 -21.00 -41.04
C MET A 571 7.82 -20.67 -39.81
N VAL A 572 9.11 -20.43 -40.00
CA VAL A 572 10.10 -20.30 -38.92
C VAL A 572 10.40 -18.83 -38.57
N ILE A 573 10.36 -17.96 -39.57
CA ILE A 573 10.65 -16.54 -39.44
C ILE A 573 9.34 -15.78 -39.25
N ASP A 574 9.07 -15.30 -38.03
CA ASP A 574 7.85 -14.55 -37.72
C ASP A 574 7.74 -13.28 -38.58
N ASP A 575 6.58 -12.97 -39.16
CA ASP A 575 6.38 -11.82 -40.06
C ASP A 575 7.16 -11.88 -41.40
N PHE A 576 7.61 -13.07 -41.81
CA PHE A 576 7.98 -13.35 -43.20
C PHE A 576 6.67 -13.51 -43.98
N GLN A 577 6.30 -12.53 -44.81
CA GLN A 577 5.14 -12.62 -45.71
C GLN A 577 5.62 -12.34 -47.13
N LEU A 578 6.02 -13.39 -47.84
CA LEU A 578 6.49 -13.30 -49.23
C LEU A 578 5.52 -14.01 -50.19
N GLU A 579 4.25 -13.60 -50.25
CA GLU A 579 3.38 -14.09 -51.32
C GLU A 579 3.94 -13.69 -52.71
N GLY A 580 4.51 -14.67 -53.42
CA GLY A 580 4.78 -14.61 -54.87
C GLY A 580 6.03 -13.85 -55.34
N ARG A 581 7.04 -13.62 -54.49
CA ARG A 581 8.25 -12.84 -54.87
C ARG A 581 9.58 -13.62 -54.87
N TYR A 582 9.53 -14.92 -54.66
CA TYR A 582 10.69 -15.80 -54.49
C TYR A 582 11.66 -15.83 -55.69
N ASP A 583 11.13 -15.84 -56.91
CA ASP A 583 11.94 -15.85 -58.13
C ASP A 583 12.84 -14.61 -58.25
N GLN A 584 12.42 -13.48 -57.66
CA GLN A 584 13.19 -12.24 -57.69
C GLN A 584 14.42 -12.32 -56.78
N TRP A 585 14.32 -13.01 -55.64
CA TRP A 585 15.44 -13.20 -54.72
C TRP A 585 16.50 -14.11 -55.32
N ILE A 586 16.09 -15.26 -55.86
CA ILE A 586 17.00 -16.23 -56.50
C ILE A 586 17.67 -15.58 -57.72
N THR A 587 16.90 -14.89 -58.57
CA THR A 587 17.44 -14.21 -59.76
C THR A 587 18.43 -13.11 -59.37
N ARG A 588 18.11 -12.31 -58.34
CA ARG A 588 18.99 -11.22 -57.89
C ARG A 588 20.24 -11.73 -57.19
N ALA A 589 20.12 -12.75 -56.35
CA ALA A 589 21.25 -13.42 -55.71
C ALA A 589 22.19 -14.02 -56.77
N THR A 590 21.66 -14.66 -57.82
CA THR A 590 22.45 -15.19 -58.95
C THR A 590 23.21 -14.07 -59.68
N GLN A 591 22.57 -12.91 -59.92
CA GLN A 591 23.24 -11.76 -60.52
C GLN A 591 24.33 -11.15 -59.64
N LEU A 592 24.15 -11.14 -58.32
CA LEU A 592 25.11 -10.61 -57.36
C LEU A 592 26.28 -11.56 -57.10
N LYS A 593 26.02 -12.87 -57.09
CA LYS A 593 27.04 -13.92 -57.06
C LYS A 593 28.02 -13.80 -58.22
N ASN A 594 27.53 -13.56 -59.44
CA ASN A 594 28.36 -13.42 -60.64
C ASN A 594 29.09 -12.06 -60.76
N LYS A 595 28.92 -11.15 -59.79
CA LYS A 595 29.58 -9.84 -59.74
C LYS A 595 30.66 -9.74 -58.64
N LYS A 596 30.73 -10.73 -57.75
CA LYS A 596 31.89 -10.98 -56.89
C LYS A 596 32.98 -11.67 -57.71
#